data_AF-A0A7W7ZD13-F1
#
_entry.id   AF-A0A7W7ZD13-F1
#
_cell.length_a   1.000
_cell.length_b   1.000
_cell.length_c   1.000
_cell.angle_alpha   90.00
_cell.angle_beta   90.00
_cell.angle_gamma   90.00
#
_symmetry.space_group_name_H-M   'P 1'
#
loop_
_entity.id
_entity.type
_entity.pdbx_description
1 polymer ?
#
loop_
_entity_poly.entity_id
_entity_poly.type
_entity_poly.pdbx_seq_one_letter_code
_entity_poly.pdbx_strand_id
1 'polypeptide(L)'
;MTTIPTDETYLASVIRFTMKSMTTKTPVPFGALIVETATGKPLIKALNAVAAENDPSSHAELRTVRKACKKLAKKGKGRSLKGYTMYSTCEPCAMCMANILWSGLDRVVYGATIDDANRHCNQIKIPAREVSTRSDMPCIVDGPLLRDEAYALFTHPNMLKVFEQWKSGPRTLKKAAKKGKA
;
A
#
# COMPACT_ATOMS: atom_id res chain seq x y z
N MET A 1 -19.58 -16.73 -20.07
CA MET A 1 -18.70 -15.55 -19.87
C MET A 1 -18.50 -15.37 -18.38
N THR A 2 -17.28 -15.46 -17.86
CA THR A 2 -16.99 -15.13 -16.46
C THR A 2 -17.11 -13.63 -16.26
N THR A 3 -17.99 -13.19 -15.37
CA THR A 3 -18.14 -11.78 -14.99
C THR A 3 -16.92 -11.33 -14.20
N ILE A 4 -16.24 -10.27 -14.65
CA ILE A 4 -15.13 -9.66 -13.92
C ILE A 4 -15.69 -8.94 -12.68
N PRO A 5 -15.18 -9.21 -11.46
CA PRO A 5 -15.56 -8.47 -10.26
C PRO A 5 -15.36 -6.95 -10.37
N THR A 6 -16.14 -6.18 -9.61
CA THR A 6 -16.05 -4.71 -9.61
C THR A 6 -14.85 -4.18 -8.83
N ASP A 7 -14.53 -2.89 -9.01
CA ASP A 7 -13.47 -2.22 -8.26
C ASP A 7 -13.73 -2.26 -6.74
N GLU A 8 -14.98 -2.07 -6.31
CA GLU A 8 -15.39 -2.18 -4.90
C GLU A 8 -15.07 -3.57 -4.35
N THR A 9 -15.27 -4.62 -5.15
CA THR A 9 -14.99 -6.01 -4.73
C THR A 9 -13.51 -6.21 -4.45
N TYR A 10 -12.63 -5.69 -5.32
CA TYR A 10 -11.18 -5.79 -5.13
C TYR A 10 -10.68 -4.89 -4.01
N LEU A 11 -11.19 -3.66 -3.93
CA LEU A 11 -10.81 -2.71 -2.89
C LEU A 11 -11.25 -3.20 -1.51
N ALA A 12 -12.49 -3.67 -1.35
CA ALA A 12 -12.96 -4.34 -0.13
C ALA A 12 -12.13 -5.60 0.20
N SER A 13 -11.65 -6.33 -0.81
CA SER A 13 -10.78 -7.50 -0.63
C SER A 13 -9.39 -7.15 -0.09
N VAL A 14 -8.82 -5.99 -0.46
CA VAL A 14 -7.54 -5.52 0.09
C VAL A 14 -7.73 -4.83 1.44
N ILE A 15 -8.85 -4.13 1.67
CA ILE A 15 -9.21 -3.58 2.99
C ILE A 15 -9.35 -4.72 4.01
N ARG A 16 -10.13 -5.77 3.72
CA ARG A 16 -10.26 -6.95 4.59
C ARG A 16 -8.93 -7.67 4.83
N PHE A 17 -8.07 -7.75 3.82
CA PHE A 17 -6.73 -8.31 3.98
C PHE A 17 -5.87 -7.46 4.93
N THR A 18 -5.96 -6.14 4.81
CA THR A 18 -5.21 -5.17 5.64
C THR A 18 -5.72 -5.14 7.07
N MET A 19 -7.03 -5.29 7.27
CA MET A 19 -7.67 -5.38 8.60
C MET A 19 -7.12 -6.53 9.44
N LYS A 20 -6.71 -7.65 8.81
CA LYS A 20 -6.07 -8.78 9.51
C LYS A 20 -4.76 -8.37 10.18
N SER A 21 -4.09 -7.30 9.74
CA SER A 21 -2.88 -6.80 10.40
C SER A 21 -3.17 -6.22 11.78
N MET A 22 -4.40 -5.76 12.04
CA MET A 22 -4.78 -5.07 13.28
C MET A 22 -4.65 -5.95 14.53
N THR A 23 -4.65 -7.28 14.35
CA THR A 23 -4.48 -8.26 15.44
C THR A 23 -3.06 -8.80 15.53
N THR A 24 -2.11 -8.26 14.74
CA THR A 24 -0.70 -8.67 14.77
C THR A 24 0.11 -7.80 15.73
N LYS A 25 1.37 -8.19 15.99
CA LYS A 25 2.30 -7.41 16.82
C LYS A 25 2.68 -6.05 16.21
N THR A 26 2.54 -5.91 14.89
CA THR A 26 2.93 -4.71 14.14
C THR A 26 1.80 -4.35 13.16
N PRO A 27 0.68 -3.83 13.66
CA PRO A 27 -0.46 -3.48 12.80
C PRO A 27 -0.10 -2.34 11.86
N VAL A 28 -0.66 -2.38 10.65
CA VAL A 28 -0.45 -1.37 9.60
C VAL A 28 -1.73 -1.13 8.81
N PRO A 29 -2.12 0.13 8.54
CA PRO A 29 -3.37 0.44 7.82
C PRO A 29 -3.17 0.51 6.30
N PHE A 30 -1.98 0.11 5.81
CA PHE A 30 -1.59 0.23 4.42
C PHE A 30 -1.43 -1.15 3.79
N GLY A 31 -2.27 -1.44 2.79
CA GLY A 31 -2.20 -2.64 1.98
C GLY A 31 -2.50 -2.36 0.51
N ALA A 32 -1.94 -3.19 -0.37
CA ALA A 32 -2.15 -3.09 -1.80
C ALA A 32 -2.35 -4.47 -2.45
N LEU A 33 -3.06 -4.49 -3.56
CA LEU A 33 -3.39 -5.65 -4.39
C LEU A 33 -3.14 -5.30 -5.85
N ILE A 34 -2.53 -6.20 -6.62
CA ILE A 34 -2.46 -6.10 -8.08
C ILE A 34 -3.34 -7.18 -8.71
N VAL A 35 -4.13 -6.81 -9.71
CA VAL A 35 -5.08 -7.67 -10.46
C VAL A 35 -4.80 -7.53 -11.95
N GLU A 36 -4.88 -8.64 -12.70
CA GLU A 36 -4.82 -8.62 -14.16
C GLU A 36 -6.14 -8.09 -14.73
N THR A 37 -6.09 -6.97 -15.45
CA THR A 37 -7.28 -6.22 -15.88
C THR A 37 -8.18 -7.04 -16.80
N ALA A 38 -7.59 -7.74 -17.77
CA ALA A 38 -8.34 -8.50 -18.76
C ALA A 38 -9.08 -9.72 -18.19
N THR A 39 -8.57 -10.31 -17.11
CA THR A 39 -9.11 -11.58 -16.57
C THR A 39 -9.75 -11.43 -15.19
N GLY A 40 -9.53 -10.30 -14.51
CA GLY A 40 -9.92 -10.10 -13.12
C GLY A 40 -9.15 -10.99 -12.13
N LYS A 41 -8.06 -11.65 -12.54
CA LYS A 41 -7.34 -12.58 -11.64
C LYS A 41 -6.42 -11.81 -10.69
N PRO A 42 -6.57 -11.95 -9.35
CA PRO A 42 -5.63 -11.38 -8.40
C PRO A 42 -4.22 -11.96 -8.58
N LEU A 43 -3.21 -11.11 -8.71
CA LEU A 43 -1.82 -11.53 -8.86
C LEU A 43 -1.13 -11.66 -7.50
N ILE A 44 -1.14 -10.60 -6.70
CA ILE A 44 -0.44 -10.53 -5.41
C ILE A 44 -0.97 -9.41 -4.52
N LYS A 45 -0.90 -9.63 -3.20
CA LYS A 45 -1.19 -8.62 -2.16
C LYS A 45 0.04 -8.41 -1.27
N ALA A 46 0.21 -7.22 -0.71
CA ALA A 46 1.18 -6.96 0.35
C ALA A 46 0.71 -5.86 1.31
N LEU A 47 1.29 -5.86 2.51
CA LEU A 47 1.16 -4.79 3.50
C LEU A 47 2.43 -3.95 3.52
N ASN A 48 2.32 -2.73 4.06
CA ASN A 48 3.50 -1.96 4.49
C ASN A 48 4.35 -2.79 5.47
N ALA A 49 5.67 -2.65 5.39
CA ALA A 49 6.61 -3.23 6.36
C ALA A 49 7.79 -2.30 6.66
N VAL A 50 7.59 -0.99 6.66
CA VAL A 50 8.66 -0.01 6.94
C VAL A 50 9.36 -0.32 8.26
N ALA A 51 8.59 -0.50 9.33
CA ALA A 51 9.15 -0.83 10.65
C ALA A 51 9.73 -2.25 10.71
N ALA A 52 9.10 -3.22 10.05
CA ALA A 52 9.50 -4.62 10.13
C ALA A 52 10.74 -4.95 9.28
N GLU A 53 10.95 -4.24 8.17
CA GLU A 53 12.11 -4.40 7.28
C GLU A 53 13.18 -3.33 7.50
N ASN A 54 12.92 -2.35 8.39
CA ASN A 54 13.79 -1.19 8.60
C ASN A 54 14.17 -0.49 7.27
N ASP A 55 13.17 -0.33 6.40
CA ASP A 55 13.31 0.21 5.05
C ASP A 55 12.20 1.25 4.80
N PRO A 56 12.52 2.55 4.67
CA PRO A 56 11.50 3.59 4.45
C PRO A 56 10.78 3.44 3.10
N SER A 57 11.33 2.69 2.15
CA SER A 57 10.69 2.41 0.87
C SER A 57 9.68 1.25 0.92
N SER A 58 9.61 0.50 2.03
CA SER A 58 8.77 -0.70 2.18
C SER A 58 7.27 -0.42 2.40
N HIS A 59 6.74 0.52 1.63
CA HIS A 59 5.32 0.81 1.50
C HIS A 59 4.57 -0.33 0.80
N ALA A 60 3.26 -0.43 1.02
CA ALA A 60 2.46 -1.56 0.54
C ALA A 60 2.50 -1.65 -1.00
N GLU A 61 2.39 -0.53 -1.68
CA GLU A 61 2.37 -0.35 -3.13
C GLU A 61 3.70 -0.81 -3.74
N LEU A 62 4.83 -0.28 -3.26
CA LEU A 62 6.16 -0.68 -3.70
C LEU A 62 6.41 -2.17 -3.48
N ARG A 63 6.06 -2.70 -2.30
CA ARG A 63 6.24 -4.12 -2.00
C ARG A 63 5.38 -4.98 -2.92
N THR A 64 4.17 -4.54 -3.24
CA THR A 64 3.26 -5.26 -4.14
C THR A 64 3.82 -5.28 -5.57
N VAL A 65 4.32 -4.16 -6.09
CA VAL A 65 5.02 -4.10 -7.40
C VAL A 65 6.25 -5.01 -7.39
N ARG A 66 7.15 -4.87 -6.40
CA ARG A 66 8.37 -5.70 -6.31
C ARG A 66 8.06 -7.19 -6.32
N LYS A 67 7.02 -7.61 -5.57
CA LYS A 67 6.59 -9.02 -5.54
C LYS A 67 5.93 -9.45 -6.84
N ALA A 68 5.13 -8.59 -7.49
CA ALA A 68 4.51 -8.88 -8.78
C ALA A 68 5.57 -9.10 -9.86
N CYS A 69 6.52 -8.17 -10.02
CA CYS A 69 7.61 -8.31 -11.01
C CYS A 69 8.41 -9.59 -10.78
N LYS A 70 8.78 -9.93 -9.53
CA LYS A 70 9.46 -11.20 -9.21
C LYS A 70 8.62 -12.43 -9.58
N LYS A 71 7.31 -12.39 -9.35
CA LYS A 71 6.39 -13.49 -9.70
C LYS A 71 6.26 -13.66 -11.21
N LEU A 72 6.26 -12.57 -11.97
CA LEU A 72 6.19 -12.57 -13.43
C LEU A 72 7.52 -13.00 -14.06
N ALA A 73 8.65 -12.58 -13.50
CA ALA A 73 9.99 -13.02 -13.93
C ALA A 73 10.14 -14.54 -13.89
N LYS A 74 9.62 -15.19 -12.84
CA LYS A 74 9.58 -16.67 -12.73
C LYS A 74 8.74 -17.36 -13.84
N LYS A 75 7.92 -16.60 -14.56
CA LYS A 75 7.10 -17.05 -15.70
C LYS A 75 7.68 -16.60 -17.04
N GLY A 76 8.94 -16.15 -17.08
CA GLY A 76 9.59 -15.65 -18.30
C GLY A 76 9.09 -14.30 -18.79
N LYS A 77 8.31 -13.56 -17.97
CA LYS A 77 7.84 -12.21 -18.32
C LYS A 77 8.79 -11.14 -17.79
N GLY A 78 8.88 -10.01 -18.49
CA GLY A 78 9.69 -8.85 -18.07
C GLY A 78 9.12 -8.13 -16.84
N ARG A 79 9.78 -7.03 -16.45
CA ARG A 79 9.40 -6.21 -15.28
C ARG A 79 8.11 -5.39 -15.43
N SER A 80 7.56 -5.32 -16.64
CA SER A 80 6.36 -4.52 -16.94
C SER A 80 5.11 -5.12 -16.32
N LEU A 81 4.27 -4.23 -15.77
CA LEU A 81 2.94 -4.51 -15.23
C LEU A 81 1.84 -3.89 -16.10
N LYS A 82 2.10 -3.71 -17.40
CA LYS A 82 1.06 -3.36 -18.38
C LYS A 82 -0.01 -4.44 -18.42
N GLY A 83 -1.28 -4.05 -18.48
CA GLY A 83 -2.43 -4.95 -18.38
C GLY A 83 -2.87 -5.27 -16.95
N TYR A 84 -2.36 -4.53 -15.95
CA TYR A 84 -2.70 -4.73 -14.54
C TYR A 84 -3.19 -3.44 -13.88
N THR A 85 -4.07 -3.61 -12.89
CA THR A 85 -4.62 -2.56 -12.02
C THR A 85 -4.17 -2.79 -10.58
N MET A 86 -3.76 -1.73 -9.89
CA MET A 86 -3.50 -1.74 -8.45
C MET A 86 -4.74 -1.25 -7.66
N TYR A 87 -5.03 -1.90 -6.53
CA TYR A 87 -5.98 -1.45 -5.54
C TYR A 87 -5.23 -1.19 -4.23
N SER A 88 -5.30 0.04 -3.71
CA SER A 88 -4.57 0.47 -2.50
C SER A 88 -5.55 0.93 -1.43
N THR A 89 -5.30 0.56 -0.16
CA THR A 89 -6.17 1.03 0.95
C THR A 89 -6.06 2.53 1.20
N CYS A 90 -4.99 3.18 0.73
CA CYS A 90 -4.75 4.61 0.82
C CYS A 90 -4.21 5.13 -0.51
N GLU A 91 -4.47 6.40 -0.81
CA GLU A 91 -3.90 7.10 -1.96
C GLU A 91 -2.37 6.93 -1.99
N PRO A 92 -1.78 6.49 -3.11
CA PRO A 92 -0.34 6.32 -3.21
C PRO A 92 0.41 7.63 -2.98
N CYS A 93 1.39 7.64 -2.07
CA CYS A 93 2.26 8.79 -1.92
C CYS A 93 3.16 8.99 -3.16
N ALA A 94 3.81 10.15 -3.29
CA ALA A 94 4.62 10.47 -4.48
C ALA A 94 5.66 9.40 -4.86
N MET A 95 6.34 8.79 -3.89
CA MET A 95 7.26 7.68 -4.14
C MET A 95 6.54 6.44 -4.71
N CYS A 96 5.39 6.09 -4.14
CA CYS A 96 4.60 4.94 -4.58
C CYS A 96 4.06 5.17 -5.98
N MET A 97 3.52 6.36 -6.25
CA MET A 97 2.99 6.72 -7.56
C MET A 97 4.10 6.71 -8.63
N ALA A 98 5.29 7.24 -8.33
CA ALA A 98 6.43 7.14 -9.24
C ALA A 98 6.79 5.68 -9.56
N ASN A 99 6.78 4.78 -8.57
CA ASN A 99 7.02 3.35 -8.83
C ASN A 99 5.91 2.72 -9.69
N ILE A 100 4.64 3.05 -9.43
CA ILE A 100 3.49 2.60 -10.24
C ILE A 100 3.71 2.98 -11.72
N LEU A 101 4.10 4.22 -12.01
CA LEU A 101 4.43 4.69 -13.36
C LEU A 101 5.59 3.91 -13.98
N TRP A 102 6.73 3.79 -13.29
CA TRP A 102 7.91 3.07 -13.79
C TRP A 102 7.68 1.57 -14.00
N SER A 103 6.73 1.00 -13.28
CA SER A 103 6.30 -0.39 -13.46
C SER A 103 5.41 -0.59 -14.69
N GLY A 104 4.80 0.48 -15.20
CA GLY A 104 3.87 0.44 -16.33
C GLY A 104 2.48 -0.08 -15.98
N LEU A 105 2.03 0.07 -14.73
CA LEU A 105 0.65 -0.23 -14.33
C LEU A 105 -0.32 0.71 -15.05
N ASP A 106 -1.41 0.17 -15.61
CA ASP A 106 -2.36 0.98 -16.39
C ASP A 106 -3.24 1.85 -15.48
N ARG A 107 -3.50 1.39 -14.25
CA ARG A 107 -4.46 2.01 -13.34
C ARG A 107 -4.17 1.73 -11.88
N VAL A 108 -4.51 2.68 -11.01
CA VAL A 108 -4.58 2.51 -9.56
C VAL A 108 -5.93 3.02 -9.04
N VAL A 109 -6.56 2.26 -8.15
CA VAL A 109 -7.79 2.62 -7.43
C VAL A 109 -7.46 2.68 -5.94
N TYR A 110 -7.86 3.74 -5.24
CA TYR A 110 -7.55 3.91 -3.82
C TYR A 110 -8.75 4.19 -2.92
N GLY A 111 -8.60 3.85 -1.64
CA GLY A 111 -9.60 4.05 -0.59
C GLY A 111 -9.48 5.38 0.16
N ALA A 112 -8.73 5.38 1.26
CA ALA A 112 -8.50 6.58 2.07
C ALA A 112 -7.61 7.59 1.30
N THR A 113 -7.73 8.89 1.61
CA THR A 113 -6.92 9.94 0.98
C THR A 113 -5.60 10.19 1.71
N ILE A 114 -4.69 10.94 1.09
CA ILE A 114 -3.49 11.46 1.79
C ILE A 114 -3.88 12.25 3.03
N ASP A 115 -4.93 13.09 2.97
CA ASP A 115 -5.40 13.89 4.11
C ASP A 115 -5.96 13.02 5.24
N ASP A 116 -6.66 11.93 4.92
CA ASP A 116 -7.15 10.97 5.91
C ASP A 116 -5.98 10.35 6.68
N ALA A 117 -4.94 9.91 5.98
CA ALA A 117 -3.72 9.40 6.58
C ALA A 117 -2.97 10.50 7.37
N ASN A 118 -2.96 11.74 6.86
CA ASN A 118 -2.23 12.85 7.46
C ASN A 118 -2.74 13.23 8.86
N ARG A 119 -4.01 12.94 9.17
CA ARG A 119 -4.58 13.10 10.52
C ARG A 119 -3.86 12.26 11.59
N HIS A 120 -3.19 11.18 11.17
CA HIS A 120 -2.61 10.18 12.06
C HIS A 120 -1.09 10.09 11.95
N CYS A 121 -0.52 10.28 10.77
CA CYS A 121 0.92 10.22 10.52
C CYS A 121 1.39 11.26 9.50
N ASN A 122 2.69 11.53 9.45
CA ASN A 122 3.27 12.49 8.50
C ASN A 122 3.08 12.00 7.06
N GLN A 123 2.73 12.92 6.16
CA GLN A 123 2.53 12.65 4.74
C GLN A 123 3.18 13.72 3.87
N ILE A 124 3.61 13.31 2.67
CA ILE A 124 3.96 14.22 1.58
C ILE A 124 2.67 14.57 0.84
N LYS A 125 2.30 15.85 0.84
CA LYS A 125 1.00 16.33 0.34
C LYS A 125 0.97 16.58 -1.17
N ILE A 126 1.67 15.73 -1.93
CA ILE A 126 1.61 15.75 -3.40
C ILE A 126 0.61 14.66 -3.81
N PRO A 127 -0.56 15.01 -4.38
CA PRO A 127 -1.57 14.03 -4.80
C PRO A 127 -1.03 13.04 -5.83
N ALA A 128 -1.54 11.81 -5.81
CA ALA A 128 -1.15 10.78 -6.78
C ALA A 128 -1.48 11.23 -8.22
N ARG A 129 -2.64 11.88 -8.40
CA ARG A 129 -3.04 12.46 -9.69
C ARG A 129 -2.02 13.49 -10.19
N GLU A 130 -1.49 14.35 -9.31
CA GLU A 130 -0.50 15.36 -9.72
C GLU A 130 0.77 14.70 -10.24
N VAL A 131 1.31 13.71 -9.52
CA VAL A 131 2.49 12.96 -9.97
C VAL A 131 2.25 12.30 -11.32
N SER A 132 1.08 11.70 -11.54
CA SER A 132 0.72 11.09 -12.81
C SER A 132 0.63 12.10 -13.95
N THR A 133 0.02 13.28 -13.71
CA THR A 133 -0.15 14.31 -14.75
C THR A 133 1.15 15.00 -15.15
N ARG A 134 2.20 14.93 -14.31
CA ARG A 134 3.53 15.47 -14.59
C ARG A 134 4.47 14.43 -15.22
N SER A 135 3.93 13.40 -15.88
CA SER A 135 4.67 12.33 -16.51
C SER A 135 4.09 11.97 -17.88
N ASP A 136 4.95 11.57 -18.82
CA ASP A 136 4.54 11.01 -20.11
C ASP A 136 4.15 9.52 -20.01
N MET A 137 4.28 8.92 -18.82
CA MET A 137 3.88 7.53 -18.56
C MET A 137 2.38 7.50 -18.18
N PRO A 138 1.53 6.78 -18.92
CA PRO A 138 0.11 6.76 -18.63
C PRO A 138 -0.19 5.88 -17.41
N CYS A 139 -1.00 6.39 -16.49
CA CYS A 139 -1.64 5.61 -15.44
C CYS A 139 -2.92 6.33 -14.99
N ILE A 140 -4.05 5.63 -15.01
CA ILE A 140 -5.30 6.17 -14.49
C ILE A 140 -5.27 6.10 -12.96
N VAL A 141 -5.55 7.22 -12.29
CA VAL A 141 -5.64 7.29 -10.83
C VAL A 141 -7.11 7.52 -10.46
N ASP A 142 -7.74 6.53 -9.84
CA ASP A 142 -9.15 6.58 -9.44
C ASP A 142 -9.33 6.44 -7.93
N GLY A 143 -10.38 7.07 -7.43
CA GLY A 143 -10.68 7.14 -6.00
C GLY A 143 -10.97 8.57 -5.54
N PRO A 144 -11.32 8.75 -4.25
CA PRO A 144 -11.45 7.69 -3.26
C PRO A 144 -12.70 6.80 -3.48
N LEU A 145 -12.57 5.49 -3.30
CA LEU A 145 -13.65 4.49 -3.36
C LEU A 145 -13.72 3.71 -2.04
N LEU A 146 -14.90 3.40 -1.50
CA LEU A 146 -15.01 2.77 -0.16
C LEU A 146 -14.17 3.50 0.91
N ARG A 147 -14.25 4.84 0.91
CA ARG A 147 -13.38 5.71 1.72
C ARG A 147 -13.58 5.44 3.20
N ASP A 148 -14.82 5.27 3.66
CA ASP A 148 -15.13 5.09 5.08
C ASP A 148 -14.59 3.74 5.58
N GLU A 149 -14.74 2.68 4.79
CA GLU A 149 -14.20 1.35 5.11
C GLU A 149 -12.68 1.33 5.11
N ALA A 150 -12.05 2.06 4.18
CA ALA A 150 -10.61 2.23 4.16
C ALA A 150 -10.12 3.06 5.36
N TYR A 151 -10.83 4.14 5.70
CA TYR A 151 -10.48 5.02 6.82
C TYR A 151 -10.64 4.32 8.17
N ALA A 152 -11.56 3.36 8.29
CA ALA A 152 -11.70 2.52 9.48
C ALA A 152 -10.41 1.76 9.87
N LEU A 153 -9.49 1.52 8.92
CA LEU A 153 -8.17 0.95 9.24
C LEU A 153 -7.32 1.91 10.10
N PHE A 154 -7.45 3.22 9.90
CA PHE A 154 -6.68 4.24 10.60
C PHE A 154 -7.26 4.55 11.99
N THR A 155 -8.58 4.43 12.14
CA THR A 155 -9.27 4.68 13.41
C THR A 155 -9.46 3.41 14.26
N HIS A 156 -8.97 2.26 13.79
CA HIS A 156 -9.01 1.02 14.55
C HIS A 156 -8.26 1.17 15.90
N PRO A 157 -8.81 0.71 17.04
CA PRO A 157 -8.21 0.93 18.37
C PRO A 157 -6.76 0.47 18.50
N ASN A 158 -6.40 -0.67 17.91
CA ASN A 158 -5.01 -1.15 17.91
C ASN A 158 -4.08 -0.30 17.05
N MET A 159 -4.59 0.36 16.01
CA MET A 159 -3.80 1.23 15.14
C MET A 159 -3.57 2.58 15.80
N LEU A 160 -4.58 3.14 16.47
CA LEU A 160 -4.46 4.38 17.25
C LEU A 160 -3.32 4.31 18.28
N LYS A 161 -3.21 3.18 19.00
CA LYS A 161 -2.10 2.92 19.95
C LYS A 161 -0.72 2.94 19.29
N VAL A 162 -0.62 2.56 18.01
CA VAL A 162 0.65 2.59 17.26
C VAL A 162 0.95 4.01 16.77
N PHE A 163 -0.05 4.76 16.31
CA PHE A 163 0.14 6.16 15.92
C PHE A 163 0.62 7.04 17.08
N GLU A 164 0.12 6.81 18.30
CA GLU A 164 0.64 7.47 19.51
C GLU A 164 2.14 7.24 19.70
N GLN A 165 2.62 6.02 19.42
CA GLN A 165 4.04 5.69 19.49
C GLN A 165 4.85 6.39 18.39
N TRP A 166 4.30 6.55 17.19
CA TRP A 166 4.96 7.26 16.09
C TRP A 166 5.11 8.75 16.38
N LYS A 167 4.14 9.37 17.06
CA LYS A 167 4.19 10.77 17.49
C LYS A 167 5.29 11.02 18.54
N SER A 168 5.63 10.01 19.34
CA SER A 168 6.63 10.13 20.42
C SER A 168 8.10 10.16 19.95
N GLY A 169 8.35 10.18 18.63
CA GLY A 169 9.70 10.18 18.05
C GLY A 169 10.42 8.83 18.26
N PRO A 170 11.64 8.66 17.70
CA PRO A 170 12.39 7.44 17.93
C PRO A 170 12.71 7.32 19.43
N ARG A 171 12.10 6.34 20.11
CA ARG A 171 12.68 5.80 21.33
C ARG A 171 14.06 5.29 20.93
N THR A 172 15.10 6.05 21.29
CA THR A 172 16.49 5.60 21.25
C THR A 172 16.54 4.13 21.63
N LEU A 173 17.27 3.31 20.87
CA LEU A 173 17.58 1.91 21.15
C LEU A 173 18.24 1.74 22.53
N LYS A 174 17.50 1.95 23.61
CA LYS A 174 17.90 1.61 24.98
C LYS A 174 17.25 0.29 25.31
N LYS A 175 17.91 -0.80 24.90
CA LYS A 175 18.04 -2.09 25.63
C LYS A 175 18.64 -3.17 24.72
N ALA A 176 19.92 -3.03 24.41
CA ALA A 176 20.79 -4.15 24.01
C ALA A 176 22.14 -4.08 24.74
N ALA A 177 22.14 -3.60 25.99
CA ALA A 177 23.32 -3.56 26.86
C ALA A 177 22.89 -3.88 28.30
N LYS A 178 22.38 -5.10 28.52
CA LYS A 178 22.25 -5.73 29.84
C LYS A 178 21.98 -7.22 29.64
N LYS A 179 23.01 -7.95 29.22
CA LYS A 179 23.22 -9.39 29.43
C LYS A 179 24.64 -9.69 28.92
N GLY A 180 25.61 -9.52 29.81
CA GLY A 180 27.02 -9.63 29.50
C GLY A 180 27.87 -9.07 30.64
N LYS A 181 27.58 -9.48 31.89
CA LYS A 181 28.48 -9.44 33.04
C LYS A 181 28.00 -10.51 34.03
N ALA A 182 28.98 -11.22 34.58
CA ALA A 182 28.94 -12.45 35.39
C ALA A 182 28.84 -13.72 34.54
#